data_AF-A0A6N7LQK7-F1
#
_entry.id   AF-A0A6N7LQK7-F1
#
_cell.length_a   1.000
_cell.length_b   1.000
_cell.length_c   1.000
_cell.angle_alpha   90.00
_cell.angle_beta   90.00
_cell.angle_gamma   90.00
#
_symmetry.space_group_name_H-M   'P 1'
#
loop_
_entity.id
_entity.type
_entity.pdbx_description
1 polymer ?
#
loop_
_entity_poly.entity_id
_entity_poly.type
_entity_poly.pdbx_seq_one_letter_code
_entity_poly.pdbx_strand_id
1 'polypeptide(L)'
;MKRAKRPVLASVLASTLMLTAMAPLQASAGSPAQDRPGEIAMIADSLIARPVLLASTIVGAGLWLVTSPFSLLGGNIGEAGQVLVMNPGKSTFIRCLGCTPAQHESLKAEKATKASEEEAVAATE
;
A
#
# COMPACT_ATOMS: atom_id res chain seq x y z
N MET A 1 14.63 45.85 -6.10
CA MET A 1 13.71 44.93 -5.39
C MET A 1 13.41 43.60 -6.12
N LYS A 2 14.31 43.02 -6.95
CA LYS A 2 14.07 41.74 -7.69
C LYS A 2 14.78 40.51 -7.11
N ARG A 3 15.62 40.67 -6.07
CA ARG A 3 16.47 39.59 -5.53
C ARG A 3 15.73 38.61 -4.61
N ALA A 4 14.67 39.06 -3.93
CA ALA A 4 13.85 38.22 -3.05
C ALA A 4 12.85 37.29 -3.78
N LYS A 5 12.59 37.50 -5.08
CA LYS A 5 11.68 36.65 -5.87
C LYS A 5 12.32 35.32 -6.28
N ARG A 6 13.66 35.24 -6.35
CA ARG A 6 14.43 34.05 -6.73
C ARG A 6 14.43 32.93 -5.67
N PRO A 7 14.63 33.19 -4.37
CA PRO A 7 14.60 32.13 -3.36
C PRO A 7 13.18 31.59 -3.11
N VAL A 8 12.14 32.43 -3.24
CA VAL A 8 10.75 31.98 -3.11
C VAL A 8 10.36 31.07 -4.27
N LEU A 9 10.72 31.43 -5.51
CA LEU A 9 10.51 30.54 -6.67
C LEU A 9 11.27 29.22 -6.52
N ALA A 10 12.52 29.24 -6.04
CA ALA A 10 13.29 28.02 -5.82
C ALA A 10 12.69 27.13 -4.72
N SER A 11 12.18 27.73 -3.63
CA SER A 11 11.52 26.99 -2.55
C SER A 11 10.19 26.38 -2.98
N VAL A 12 9.42 27.08 -3.82
CA VAL A 12 8.17 26.55 -4.39
C VAL A 12 8.47 25.41 -5.35
N LEU A 13 9.48 25.55 -6.22
CA LEU A 13 9.90 24.48 -7.15
C LEU A 13 10.45 23.24 -6.44
N ALA A 14 11.21 23.44 -5.34
CA ALA A 14 11.69 22.33 -4.53
C ALA A 14 10.54 21.63 -3.80
N SER A 15 9.56 22.38 -3.29
CA SER A 15 8.40 21.81 -2.61
C SER A 15 7.50 21.02 -3.57
N THR A 16 7.29 21.50 -4.79
CA THR A 16 6.52 20.76 -5.81
C THR A 16 7.24 19.50 -6.27
N LEU A 17 8.58 19.51 -6.35
CA LEU A 17 9.37 18.33 -6.71
C LEU A 17 9.35 17.24 -5.62
N MET A 18 9.32 17.64 -4.34
CA MET A 18 9.21 16.68 -3.23
C MET A 18 7.83 16.04 -3.15
N LEU A 19 6.78 16.79 -3.52
CA LEU A 19 5.40 16.28 -3.50
C LEU A 19 5.15 15.26 -4.63
N THR A 20 5.77 15.41 -5.79
CA THR A 20 5.65 14.43 -6.89
C THR A 20 6.40 13.13 -6.61
N ALA A 21 7.43 13.13 -5.76
CA ALA A 21 8.16 11.92 -5.35
C ALA A 21 7.34 10.99 -4.43
N MET A 22 6.27 11.50 -3.81
CA MET A 22 5.32 10.71 -3.01
C MET A 22 4.21 10.08 -3.86
N ALA A 23 4.21 10.31 -5.18
CA ALA A 23 3.24 9.67 -6.06
C ALA A 23 3.49 8.15 -6.05
N PRO A 24 2.43 7.31 -5.95
CA PRO A 24 2.58 5.87 -6.01
C PRO A 24 3.26 5.50 -7.32
N LEU A 25 4.46 4.92 -7.22
CA LEU A 25 5.21 4.45 -8.38
C LEU A 25 4.41 3.29 -8.99
N GLN A 26 3.65 3.60 -10.03
CA GLN A 26 2.89 2.61 -10.79
C GLN A 26 3.91 1.78 -11.58
N ALA A 27 4.29 0.62 -11.03
CA ALA A 27 5.12 -0.33 -11.74
C ALA A 27 4.35 -0.87 -12.95
N SER A 28 4.66 -0.40 -14.15
CA SER A 28 4.13 -0.98 -15.39
C SER A 28 4.84 -2.30 -15.67
N ALA A 29 4.14 -3.41 -15.40
CA ALA A 29 4.59 -4.73 -15.80
C ALA A 29 4.09 -5.02 -17.22
N GLY A 30 5.02 -5.28 -18.14
CA GLY A 30 4.71 -5.81 -19.47
C GLY A 30 4.20 -7.26 -19.37
N SER A 31 3.14 -7.52 -20.14
CA SER A 31 2.53 -8.79 -20.54
C SER A 31 2.10 -9.81 -19.44
N PRO A 32 0.84 -10.31 -19.49
CA PRO A 32 0.29 -11.31 -18.57
C PRO A 32 0.77 -12.72 -18.94
N ALA A 33 2.07 -13.00 -18.82
CA ALA A 33 2.64 -14.30 -19.20
C ALA A 33 3.20 -15.13 -18.02
N GLN A 34 3.09 -14.69 -16.77
CA GLN A 34 3.69 -15.42 -15.64
C GLN A 34 2.77 -15.38 -14.40
N ASP A 35 1.99 -16.44 -14.20
CA ASP A 35 1.14 -16.66 -13.00
C ASP A 35 1.94 -16.83 -11.68
N ARG A 36 3.28 -16.80 -11.75
CA ARG A 36 4.14 -16.71 -10.57
C ARG A 36 4.96 -15.42 -10.58
N PRO A 37 5.07 -14.73 -9.43
CA PRO A 37 6.00 -13.63 -9.29
C PRO A 37 7.42 -14.15 -9.58
N GLY A 38 8.17 -13.41 -10.41
CA GLY A 38 9.55 -13.75 -10.71
C GLY A 38 10.42 -13.74 -9.44
N GLU A 39 11.50 -14.53 -9.44
CA GLU A 39 12.41 -14.64 -8.30
C GLU A 39 12.95 -13.28 -7.83
N ILE A 40 13.31 -12.43 -8.80
CA ILE A 40 13.79 -11.07 -8.54
C ILE A 40 12.69 -10.20 -7.92
N ALA A 41 11.42 -10.37 -8.35
CA ALA A 41 10.29 -9.62 -7.79
C ALA A 41 10.03 -10.01 -6.33
N MET A 42 10.15 -11.30 -5.99
CA MET A 42 10.03 -11.77 -4.60
C MET A 42 11.17 -11.23 -3.72
N ILE A 43 12.42 -11.26 -4.20
CA ILE A 43 13.58 -10.74 -3.47
C ILE A 43 13.43 -9.23 -3.26
N ALA A 44 13.11 -8.48 -4.31
CA ALA A 44 12.92 -7.03 -4.22
C ALA A 44 11.76 -6.65 -3.29
N ASP A 45 10.63 -7.37 -3.34
CA ASP A 45 9.50 -7.15 -2.43
C ASP A 45 9.92 -7.42 -0.97
N SER A 46 10.70 -8.46 -0.72
CA SER A 46 11.16 -8.82 0.63
C SER A 46 12.19 -7.84 1.22
N LEU A 47 13.16 -7.39 0.43
CA LEU A 47 14.28 -6.58 0.91
C LEU A 47 14.03 -5.08 0.85
N ILE A 48 13.15 -4.63 -0.06
CA ILE A 48 12.93 -3.21 -0.31
C ILE A 48 11.47 -2.84 -0.01
N ALA A 49 10.51 -3.45 -0.71
CA ALA A 49 9.12 -3.01 -0.61
C ALA A 49 8.52 -3.23 0.80
N ARG A 50 8.72 -4.40 1.38
CA ARG A 50 8.18 -4.74 2.71
C ARG A 50 8.77 -3.88 3.85
N PRO A 51 10.09 -3.64 3.94
CA PRO A 51 10.63 -2.71 4.93
C PRO A 51 10.09 -1.29 4.77
N VAL A 52 9.90 -0.82 3.53
CA VAL A 52 9.31 0.49 3.27
C VAL A 52 7.84 0.53 3.70
N LEU A 53 7.06 -0.51 3.42
CA LEU A 53 5.67 -0.63 3.84
C LEU A 53 5.53 -0.81 5.38
N LEU A 54 6.50 -1.45 6.01
CA LEU A 54 6.58 -1.54 7.46
C LEU A 54 6.80 -0.14 8.06
N ALA A 55 7.75 0.62 7.50
CA ALA A 55 7.98 2.00 7.92
C ALA A 55 6.74 2.87 7.73
N SER A 56 6.02 2.73 6.61
CA SER A 56 4.76 3.46 6.40
C SER A 56 3.67 3.06 7.40
N THR A 57 3.61 1.78 7.80
CA THR A 57 2.69 1.32 8.85
C THR A 57 3.03 1.95 10.21
N ILE A 58 4.31 2.06 10.55
CA ILE A 58 4.76 2.73 11.79
C ILE A 58 4.39 4.21 11.76
N VAL A 59 4.62 4.89 10.63
CA VAL A 59 4.25 6.30 10.46
C VAL A 59 2.74 6.50 10.56
N GLY A 60 1.96 5.64 9.89
CA GLY A 60 0.50 5.67 9.94
C GLY A 60 -0.05 5.43 11.36
N ALA A 61 0.54 4.48 12.09
CA ALA A 61 0.22 4.25 13.50
C ALA A 61 0.55 5.47 14.38
N GLY A 62 1.72 6.08 14.18
CA GLY A 62 2.08 7.32 14.87
C GLY A 62 1.10 8.46 14.60
N LEU A 63 0.70 8.62 13.34
CA LEU A 63 -0.27 9.65 12.94
C LEU A 63 -1.66 9.37 13.52
N TRP A 64 -2.08 8.10 13.54
CA TRP A 64 -3.33 7.70 14.19
C TRP A 64 -3.29 8.01 15.68
N LEU A 65 -2.18 7.77 16.39
CA LEU A 65 -2.08 8.13 17.81
C LEU A 65 -2.22 9.64 18.06
N VAL A 66 -1.61 10.47 17.21
CA VAL A 66 -1.71 11.94 17.32
C VAL A 66 -3.12 12.45 16.98
N THR A 67 -3.77 11.84 15.99
CA THR A 67 -5.10 12.26 15.51
C THR A 67 -6.26 11.54 16.21
N SER A 68 -5.98 10.49 16.97
CA SER A 68 -6.93 9.68 17.75
C SER A 68 -7.84 10.52 18.65
N PRO A 69 -7.36 11.50 19.45
CA PRO A 69 -8.25 12.34 20.25
C PRO A 69 -9.29 13.05 19.39
N PHE A 70 -8.89 13.63 18.25
CA PHE A 70 -9.83 14.26 17.31
C PHE A 70 -10.77 13.26 16.66
N SER A 71 -10.27 12.06 16.33
CA SER A 71 -11.07 10.98 15.76
C SER A 71 -12.09 10.44 16.75
N LEU A 72 -11.79 10.48 18.05
CA LEU A 72 -12.72 10.11 19.12
C LEU A 72 -13.83 11.16 19.26
N LEU A 73 -13.48 12.45 19.21
CA LEU A 73 -14.46 13.55 19.15
C LEU A 73 -15.34 13.46 17.89
N GLY A 74 -14.77 13.03 16.77
CA GLY A 74 -15.49 12.81 15.51
C GLY A 74 -16.25 11.48 15.43
N GLY A 75 -16.20 10.62 16.47
CA GLY A 75 -16.85 9.30 16.48
C GLY A 75 -16.27 8.29 15.47
N ASN A 76 -15.10 8.55 14.89
CA ASN A 76 -14.52 7.81 13.77
C ASN A 76 -13.16 7.16 14.11
N ILE A 77 -12.88 6.94 15.39
CA ILE A 77 -11.58 6.39 15.83
C ILE A 77 -11.27 5.02 15.23
N GLY A 78 -12.29 4.16 15.09
CA GLY A 78 -12.16 2.82 14.53
C GLY A 78 -11.81 2.84 13.05
N GLU A 79 -12.55 3.60 12.25
CA GLU A 79 -12.28 3.76 10.81
C GLU A 79 -10.94 4.43 10.56
N ALA A 80 -10.58 5.46 11.34
CA ALA A 80 -9.27 6.09 11.26
C ALA A 80 -8.15 5.08 11.51
N GLY A 81 -8.31 4.19 12.49
CA GLY A 81 -7.36 3.12 12.77
C GLY A 81 -7.33 2.07 11.66
N GLN A 82 -8.49 1.77 11.07
CA GLN A 82 -8.59 0.84 9.97
C GLN A 82 -7.81 1.34 8.75
N VAL A 83 -7.96 2.62 8.40
CA VAL A 83 -7.31 3.24 7.24
C VAL A 83 -5.82 3.49 7.48
N LEU A 84 -5.45 4.04 8.64
CA LEU A 84 -4.07 4.49 8.89
C LEU A 84 -3.15 3.37 9.39
N VAL A 85 -3.69 2.29 9.95
CA VAL A 85 -2.89 1.23 10.59
C VAL A 85 -3.17 -0.12 9.97
N MET A 86 -4.44 -0.56 9.99
CA MET A 86 -4.78 -1.92 9.60
C MET A 86 -4.62 -2.15 8.09
N ASN A 87 -5.03 -1.20 7.24
CA ASN A 87 -4.92 -1.34 5.79
C ASN A 87 -3.43 -1.39 5.32
N PRO A 88 -2.54 -0.49 5.79
CA PRO A 88 -1.09 -0.61 5.56
C PRO A 88 -0.49 -1.91 6.11
N GLY A 89 -0.90 -2.32 7.32
CA GLY A 89 -0.44 -3.56 7.94
C GLY A 89 -0.82 -4.80 7.12
N LYS A 90 -2.08 -4.89 6.67
CA LYS A 90 -2.55 -5.97 5.78
C LYS A 90 -1.77 -5.98 4.47
N SER A 91 -1.50 -4.81 3.89
CA SER A 91 -0.71 -4.68 2.67
C SER A 91 0.74 -5.12 2.84
N THR A 92 1.29 -5.01 4.05
CA THR A 92 2.66 -5.41 4.39
C THR A 92 2.77 -6.91 4.66
N PHE A 93 1.84 -7.48 5.43
CA PHE A 93 1.97 -8.84 5.95
C PHE A 93 1.12 -9.89 5.23
N ILE A 94 -0.07 -9.50 4.75
CA ILE A 94 -1.06 -10.44 4.19
C ILE A 94 -1.02 -10.44 2.64
N ARG A 95 -0.41 -9.42 2.03
CA ARG A 95 -0.22 -9.36 0.58
C ARG A 95 0.72 -10.47 0.10
N CYS A 96 0.46 -10.99 -1.09
CA CYS A 96 1.33 -11.97 -1.73
C CYS A 96 2.71 -11.39 -2.05
N LEU A 97 3.73 -12.23 -1.88
CA LEU A 97 5.14 -11.87 -2.03
C LEU A 97 5.47 -11.63 -3.51
N GLY A 98 6.01 -10.45 -3.83
CA GLY A 98 6.44 -10.14 -5.20
C GLY A 98 5.32 -9.92 -6.22
N CYS A 99 4.05 -9.93 -5.82
CA CYS A 99 2.93 -9.69 -6.74
C CYS A 99 2.74 -8.21 -7.06
N THR A 100 2.31 -7.96 -8.29
CA THR A 100 1.66 -6.69 -8.66
C THR A 100 0.23 -6.61 -8.14
N PRO A 101 -0.39 -5.41 -8.09
CA PRO A 101 -1.79 -5.26 -7.69
C PRO A 101 -2.75 -6.11 -8.52
N ALA A 102 -2.59 -6.13 -9.85
CA ALA A 102 -3.42 -6.92 -10.75
C ALA A 102 -3.29 -8.43 -10.48
N GLN A 103 -2.08 -8.92 -10.23
CA GLN A 103 -1.85 -10.33 -9.87
C GLN A 103 -2.44 -10.68 -8.51
N HIS A 104 -2.39 -9.76 -7.55
CA HIS A 104 -3.00 -9.99 -6.25
C HIS A 104 -4.52 -10.12 -6.35
N GLU A 105 -5.16 -9.31 -7.20
CA GLU A 105 -6.60 -9.39 -7.46
C GLU A 105 -7.00 -10.69 -8.16
N SER A 106 -6.25 -11.14 -9.18
CA SER A 106 -6.52 -12.41 -9.86
C SER A 106 -6.33 -13.62 -8.93
N LEU A 107 -5.26 -13.64 -8.13
CA LEU A 107 -5.02 -14.68 -7.11
C LEU A 107 -6.13 -14.71 -6.05
N LYS A 108 -6.67 -13.55 -5.68
CA LYS A 108 -7.77 -13.45 -4.72
C LYS A 108 -9.08 -13.97 -5.31
N ALA A 109 -9.35 -13.65 -6.58
CA ALA A 109 -10.51 -14.17 -7.29
C ALA A 109 -10.45 -15.70 -7.42
N GLU A 110 -9.29 -16.24 -7.82
CA GLU A 110 -9.10 -17.70 -7.93
C GLU A 110 -9.30 -18.41 -6.59
N LYS A 111 -8.75 -17.86 -5.49
CA LYS A 111 -8.96 -18.43 -4.15
C LYS A 111 -10.42 -18.38 -3.71
N ALA A 112 -11.16 -17.33 -4.06
CA ALA A 112 -12.58 -17.23 -3.73
C ALA A 112 -13.40 -18.28 -4.50
N THR A 113 -13.08 -18.53 -5.76
CA THR A 113 -13.70 -19.60 -6.56
C THR A 113 -13.41 -20.98 -5.95
N LYS A 114 -12.14 -21.25 -5.62
CA LYS A 114 -11.74 -22.53 -5.01
C LYS A 114 -12.38 -22.76 -3.64
N ALA A 115 -12.47 -21.73 -2.80
CA ALA A 115 -13.14 -21.84 -1.51
C ALA A 115 -14.65 -22.16 -1.67
N SER A 116 -15.30 -21.56 -2.67
CA SER A 116 -16.71 -21.86 -2.96
C SER A 116 -16.91 -23.28 -3.51
N GLU A 117 -15.94 -23.79 -4.27
CA GLU A 117 -15.96 -25.14 -4.81
C GLU A 117 -15.70 -26.18 -3.71
N GLU A 118 -14.76 -25.90 -2.79
CA GLU A 118 -14.47 -26.72 -1.62
C GLU A 118 -15.65 -26.77 -0.64
N GLU A 119 -16.37 -25.66 -0.45
CA GLU A 119 -17.61 -25.60 0.34
C GLU A 119 -18.76 -26.38 -0.31
N ALA A 120 -18.87 -26.33 -1.65
CA ALA A 120 -19.86 -27.10 -2.39
C ALA A 120 -19.59 -28.62 -2.36
N VAL A 121 -18.32 -29.03 -2.43
CA VAL A 121 -17.92 -30.44 -2.30
C VAL A 121 -18.16 -30.95 -0.88
N ALA A 122 -17.83 -30.16 0.15
CA ALA A 122 -18.08 -30.51 1.55
C ALA A 122 -19.58 -30.58 1.91
N ALA A 123 -20.45 -29.84 1.23
CA ALA A 123 -21.90 -29.92 1.40
C ALA A 123 -22.56 -31.11 0.67
N THR A 124 -21.80 -31.80 -0.19
CA THR A 124 -22.24 -32.99 -0.91
C THR A 124 -21.74 -34.31 -0.31
N GLU A 125 -20.92 -34.26 0.75
CA GLU A 125 -20.54 -35.41 1.60
C GLU A 125 -21.43 -35.54 2.85
#